data_AF-A0A2D7M4D0-F1
#
_entry.id   AF-A0A2D7M4D0-F1
#
_cell.length_a   1.000
_cell.length_b   1.000
_cell.length_c   1.000
_cell.angle_alpha   90.00
_cell.angle_beta   90.00
_cell.angle_gamma   90.00
#
_symmetry.space_group_name_H-M   'P 1'
#
loop_
_entity.id
_entity.type
_entity.pdbx_description
1 polymer ?
#
loop_
_entity_poly.entity_id
_entity_poly.type
_entity_poly.pdbx_seq_one_letter_code
_entity_poly.pdbx_strand_id
1 'polypeptide(L)'
;MNPEHFCLLVAIWEIFIGSALLLNREKFLLWVEKVSQNTSNLRVFISAWLAIGALAVSKNPYPEWSLLGVLSVLAWAMMIKCAFGVLHTDRLIKWSLSIMQKAPPGIGIVVLAIGGSLIYAFVLLQS
;
A
#
# COMPACT_ATOMS: atom_id res chain seq x y z
N MET A 1 -16.37 -2.01 -2.14
CA MET A 1 -15.88 -2.22 -0.77
C MET A 1 -16.16 -0.96 0.04
N ASN A 2 -16.60 -1.04 1.29
CA ASN A 2 -16.79 0.16 2.10
C ASN A 2 -15.43 0.85 2.35
N PRO A 3 -15.39 2.18 2.40
CA PRO A 3 -14.14 2.94 2.58
C PRO A 3 -13.43 2.60 3.89
N GLU A 4 -14.19 2.25 4.94
CA GLU A 4 -13.66 1.76 6.22
C GLU A 4 -12.83 0.47 6.06
N HIS A 5 -13.34 -0.52 5.32
CA HIS A 5 -12.63 -1.78 5.07
C HIS A 5 -11.41 -1.59 4.17
N PHE A 6 -11.47 -0.65 3.21
CA PHE A 6 -10.30 -0.26 2.43
C PHE A 6 -9.21 0.32 3.31
N CYS A 7 -9.57 1.26 4.18
CA CYS A 7 -8.67 1.91 5.11
C CYS A 7 -7.98 0.88 6.02
N LEU A 8 -8.76 -0.03 6.60
CA LEU A 8 -8.23 -1.09 7.47
C LEU A 8 -7.28 -2.04 6.73
N LEU A 9 -7.61 -2.43 5.50
CA LEU A 9 -6.80 -3.35 4.70
C LEU A 9 -5.45 -2.71 4.33
N VAL A 10 -5.45 -1.44 3.93
CA VAL A 10 -4.22 -0.68 3.70
C VAL A 10 -3.45 -0.49 5.01
N ALA A 11 -4.12 -0.20 6.12
CA ALA A 11 -3.48 -0.04 7.42
C ALA A 11 -2.72 -1.30 7.87
N ILE A 12 -3.35 -2.47 7.77
CA ILE A 12 -2.73 -3.76 8.10
C ILE A 12 -1.50 -3.99 7.22
N TRP A 13 -1.59 -3.67 5.94
CA TRP A 13 -0.48 -3.81 5.00
C TRP A 13 0.70 -2.91 5.34
N GLU A 14 0.44 -1.62 5.61
CA GLU A 14 1.47 -0.66 6.05
C GLU A 14 2.11 -1.12 7.38
N ILE A 15 1.31 -1.61 8.33
CA ILE A 15 1.84 -2.11 9.61
C ILE A 15 2.76 -3.32 9.41
N PHE A 16 2.37 -4.23 8.53
CA PHE A 16 3.16 -5.42 8.22
C PHE A 16 4.51 -5.03 7.59
N ILE A 17 4.50 -4.15 6.57
CA ILE A 17 5.72 -3.66 5.93
C ILE A 17 6.58 -2.88 6.92
N GLY A 18 5.99 -1.95 7.66
CA GLY A 18 6.69 -1.08 8.62
C GLY A 18 7.37 -1.90 9.71
N SER A 19 6.67 -2.89 10.27
CA SER A 19 7.24 -3.82 11.27
C SER A 19 8.38 -4.65 10.70
N ALA A 20 8.22 -5.17 9.47
CA ALA A 20 9.25 -5.96 8.82
C ALA A 20 10.52 -5.13 8.51
N LEU A 21 10.35 -3.89 8.06
CA LEU A 21 11.43 -2.94 7.82
C LEU A 21 12.14 -2.52 9.10
N LEU A 22 11.42 -2.42 10.22
CA LEU A 22 11.97 -1.98 11.50
C LEU A 22 12.71 -3.09 12.26
N LEU A 23 12.12 -4.30 12.30
CA LEU A 23 12.62 -5.41 13.13
C LEU A 23 13.57 -6.34 12.38
N ASN A 24 13.36 -6.56 11.07
CA ASN A 24 14.06 -7.58 10.30
C ASN A 24 14.37 -7.10 8.87
N ARG A 25 14.92 -5.88 8.74
CA ARG A 25 15.13 -5.20 7.45
C ARG A 25 15.85 -6.06 6.42
N GLU A 26 17.00 -6.65 6.76
CA GLU A 26 17.80 -7.44 5.82
C GLU A 26 17.05 -8.67 5.32
N LYS A 27 16.39 -9.41 6.23
CA LYS A 27 15.56 -10.57 5.87
C LYS A 27 14.38 -10.16 5.00
N PHE A 28 13.76 -9.01 5.29
CA PHE A 28 12.68 -8.46 4.47
C PHE A 28 13.17 -8.10 3.08
N LEU A 29 14.30 -7.39 2.95
CA LEU A 29 14.88 -7.03 1.65
C LEU A 29 15.24 -8.27 0.81
N LEU A 30 15.84 -9.29 1.41
CA LEU A 30 16.14 -10.56 0.74
C LEU A 30 14.86 -11.29 0.30
N TRP A 31 13.81 -11.26 1.12
CA TRP A 31 12.52 -11.82 0.76
C TRP A 31 11.89 -11.05 -0.42
N VAL A 32 11.88 -9.72 -0.38
CA VAL A 32 11.38 -8.89 -1.48
C VAL A 32 12.18 -9.13 -2.76
N GLU A 33 13.50 -9.27 -2.66
CA GLU A 33 14.36 -9.61 -3.81
C GLU A 33 14.07 -11.00 -4.38
N LYS A 34 13.73 -11.98 -3.53
CA LYS A 34 13.30 -13.31 -4.00
C LYS A 34 11.94 -13.26 -4.67
N VAL A 35 10.99 -12.50 -4.11
CA VAL A 35 9.64 -12.32 -4.68
C VAL A 35 9.70 -11.53 -5.99
N SER A 36 10.62 -10.58 -6.10
CA SER A 36 10.79 -9.76 -7.29
C SER A 36 11.29 -10.53 -8.51
N GLN A 37 12.02 -11.62 -8.31
CA GLN A 37 12.45 -12.53 -9.37
C GLN A 37 11.27 -13.30 -10.00
N ASN A 38 10.12 -13.38 -9.32
CA ASN A 38 8.91 -13.98 -9.84
C ASN A 38 7.90 -12.91 -10.29
N THR A 39 8.19 -12.29 -11.44
CA THR A 39 7.38 -11.21 -12.02
C THR A 39 5.92 -11.60 -12.20
N SER A 40 5.60 -12.86 -12.51
CA SER A 40 4.22 -13.31 -12.73
C SER A 40 3.40 -13.25 -11.44
N ASN A 41 3.94 -13.80 -10.34
CA ASN A 41 3.27 -13.72 -9.03
C ASN A 41 3.11 -12.29 -8.55
N LEU A 42 4.13 -11.43 -8.77
CA LEU A 42 4.02 -10.04 -8.39
C LEU A 42 2.98 -9.29 -9.23
N ARG A 43 2.87 -9.59 -10.53
CA ARG A 43 1.85 -9.00 -11.40
C ARG A 43 0.46 -9.38 -10.93
N VAL A 44 0.24 -10.64 -10.55
CA VAL A 44 -1.03 -11.09 -9.96
C VAL A 44 -1.31 -10.35 -8.65
N PHE A 45 -0.30 -10.21 -7.78
CA PHE A 45 -0.42 -9.48 -6.53
C PHE A 45 -0.80 -8.00 -6.73
N ILE A 46 -0.09 -7.29 -7.62
CA ILE A 46 -0.39 -5.89 -7.96
C ILE A 46 -1.78 -5.78 -8.62
N SER A 47 -2.17 -6.76 -9.43
CA SER A 47 -3.50 -6.80 -10.06
C SER A 47 -4.61 -7.00 -9.03
N ALA A 48 -4.39 -7.79 -7.99
CA ALA A 48 -5.32 -7.94 -6.88
C ALA A 48 -5.50 -6.61 -6.13
N TRP A 49 -4.40 -5.89 -5.86
CA TRP A 49 -4.47 -4.55 -5.27
C TRP A 49 -5.16 -3.53 -6.16
N LEU A 50 -4.95 -3.61 -7.48
CA LEU A 50 -5.67 -2.78 -8.44
C LEU A 50 -7.19 -3.02 -8.36
N ALA A 51 -7.61 -4.29 -8.28
CA ALA A 51 -9.03 -4.64 -8.12
C ALA A 51 -9.60 -4.12 -6.79
N ILE A 52 -8.85 -4.26 -5.69
CA ILE A 52 -9.24 -3.71 -4.38
C ILE A 52 -9.42 -2.19 -4.44
N GLY A 53 -8.48 -1.47 -5.07
CA GLY A 53 -8.56 -0.03 -5.28
C GLY A 53 -9.76 0.38 -6.14
N ALA A 54 -10.01 -0.33 -7.25
CA ALA A 54 -11.18 -0.09 -8.10
C ALA A 54 -12.51 -0.34 -7.38
N LEU A 55 -12.57 -1.37 -6.52
CA LEU A 55 -13.74 -1.66 -5.68
C LEU A 55 -13.96 -0.60 -4.58
N ALA A 56 -12.92 0.08 -4.13
CA ALA A 56 -13.04 1.19 -3.19
C ALA A 56 -13.49 2.48 -3.91
N VAL A 57 -12.86 2.81 -5.05
CA VAL A 57 -13.21 3.98 -5.88
C VAL A 57 -14.63 3.89 -6.41
N SER A 58 -15.09 2.72 -6.86
CA SER A 58 -16.47 2.55 -7.35
C SER A 58 -17.55 2.81 -6.30
N LYS A 59 -17.22 2.68 -5.01
CA LYS A 59 -18.14 2.96 -3.90
C LYS A 59 -18.07 4.41 -3.41
N ASN A 60 -16.92 5.06 -3.52
CA ASN A 60 -16.78 6.48 -3.22
C ASN A 60 -15.84 7.15 -4.24
N PRO A 61 -16.35 7.56 -5.41
CA PRO A 61 -15.52 8.06 -6.50
C PRO A 61 -15.16 9.54 -6.37
N TYR A 62 -15.90 10.30 -5.56
CA TYR A 62 -15.78 11.75 -5.48
C TYR A 62 -14.81 12.16 -4.35
N PRO A 63 -13.70 12.83 -4.66
CA PRO A 63 -12.85 13.42 -3.65
C PRO A 63 -13.56 14.62 -3.01
N GLU A 64 -13.54 14.66 -1.69
CA GLU A 64 -14.09 15.72 -0.85
C GLU A 64 -13.08 16.12 0.22
N TRP A 65 -13.32 17.26 0.88
CA TRP A 65 -12.52 17.70 2.04
C TRP A 65 -12.87 16.94 3.33
N SER A 66 -13.91 16.09 3.30
CA SER A 66 -14.28 15.18 4.37
C SER A 66 -13.27 14.02 4.49
N LEU A 67 -13.22 13.34 5.63
CA LEU A 67 -12.37 12.15 5.83
C LEU A 67 -12.63 11.07 4.77
N LEU A 68 -13.89 10.91 4.37
CA LEU A 68 -14.31 10.01 3.28
C LEU A 68 -13.73 10.43 1.93
N GLY A 69 -13.67 11.73 1.66
CA GLY A 69 -13.04 12.29 0.47
C GLY A 69 -11.52 12.08 0.43
N VAL A 70 -10.84 12.23 1.57
CA VAL A 70 -9.39 11.93 1.69
C VAL A 70 -9.13 10.43 1.43
N LEU A 71 -9.98 9.54 1.95
CA LEU A 71 -9.88 8.11 1.64
C LEU A 71 -10.16 7.79 0.17
N SER A 72 -11.07 8.52 -0.48
CA SER A 72 -11.30 8.41 -1.92
C SER A 72 -10.05 8.78 -2.72
N VAL A 73 -9.37 9.88 -2.36
CA VAL A 73 -8.10 10.29 -2.97
C VAL A 73 -7.02 9.21 -2.78
N LEU A 74 -6.93 8.60 -1.60
CA LEU A 74 -5.99 7.51 -1.34
C LEU A 74 -6.31 6.26 -2.16
N ALA A 75 -7.59 5.91 -2.30
CA ALA A 75 -8.03 4.79 -3.14
C ALA A 75 -7.70 5.04 -4.63
N TRP A 76 -7.93 6.26 -5.13
CA TRP A 76 -7.53 6.67 -6.47
C TRP A 76 -6.01 6.61 -6.66
N ALA A 77 -5.24 7.17 -5.74
CA ALA A 77 -3.78 7.15 -5.79
C ALA A 77 -3.23 5.71 -5.79
N MET A 78 -3.82 4.83 -4.98
CA MET A 78 -3.49 3.41 -4.97
C MET A 78 -3.82 2.73 -6.30
N MET A 79 -5.04 2.93 -6.80
CA MET A 79 -5.49 2.35 -8.06
C MET A 79 -4.59 2.77 -9.23
N ILE A 80 -4.24 4.05 -9.33
CA ILE A 80 -3.35 4.58 -10.37
C ILE A 80 -1.94 3.96 -10.25
N LYS A 81 -1.38 3.91 -9.03
CA LYS A 81 -0.07 3.30 -8.78
C LYS A 81 -0.06 1.81 -9.15
N CYS A 82 -1.09 1.07 -8.76
CA CYS A 82 -1.23 -0.35 -9.09
C CYS A 82 -1.43 -0.57 -10.60
N ALA A 83 -2.21 0.27 -11.28
CA ALA A 83 -2.41 0.19 -12.74
C ALA A 83 -1.08 0.38 -13.48
N PHE A 84 -0.31 1.40 -13.10
CA PHE A 84 1.03 1.61 -13.64
C PHE A 84 1.96 0.43 -13.29
N GLY A 85 1.85 -0.12 -12.09
CA GLY A 85 2.59 -1.31 -11.65
C GLY A 85 2.27 -2.57 -12.44
N VAL A 86 1.03 -2.78 -12.89
CA VAL A 86 0.66 -3.93 -13.75
C VAL A 86 1.21 -3.79 -15.18
N LEU A 87 1.30 -2.55 -15.67
CA LEU A 87 1.82 -2.24 -17.00
C LEU A 87 3.35 -2.24 -17.04
N HIS A 88 4.02 -1.82 -15.97
CA HIS A 88 5.47 -1.61 -15.92
C HIS A 88 6.11 -2.37 -14.75
N THR A 89 5.64 -3.60 -14.52
CA THR A 89 5.98 -4.43 -13.35
C THR A 89 7.49 -4.54 -13.13
N ASP A 90 8.27 -4.91 -14.16
CA ASP A 90 9.72 -5.09 -14.03
C ASP A 90 10.47 -3.81 -13.64
N ARG A 91 10.04 -2.65 -14.17
CA ARG A 91 10.68 -1.37 -13.89
C ARG A 91 10.32 -0.87 -12.49
N LEU A 92 9.06 -1.05 -12.09
CA LEU A 92 8.56 -0.65 -10.79
C LEU A 92 9.18 -1.48 -9.66
N ILE A 93 9.38 -2.77 -9.90
CA ILE A 93 10.11 -3.68 -9.01
C ILE A 93 11.52 -3.20 -8.73
N LYS A 94 12.32 -2.99 -9.79
CA LYS A 94 13.73 -2.60 -9.66
C LYS A 94 13.86 -1.25 -8.95
N TRP A 95 12.95 -0.34 -9.26
CA TRP A 95 12.91 0.99 -8.65
C TRP A 95 12.51 0.91 -7.18
N SER A 96 11.48 0.14 -6.84
CA SER A 96 11.02 -0.07 -5.47
C SER A 96 12.09 -0.72 -4.58
N LEU A 97 12.75 -1.76 -5.08
CA LEU A 97 13.88 -2.40 -4.40
C LEU A 97 15.05 -1.42 -4.16
N SER A 98 15.41 -0.64 -5.17
CA SER A 98 16.47 0.38 -5.07
C SER A 98 16.14 1.43 -4.01
N ILE A 99 14.88 1.87 -3.92
CA ILE A 99 14.42 2.79 -2.89
C ILE A 99 14.48 2.14 -1.50
N MET A 100 13.96 0.92 -1.34
CA MET A 100 13.95 0.22 -0.04
C MET A 100 15.37 -0.09 0.47
N GLN A 101 16.31 -0.39 -0.41
CA GLN A 101 17.72 -0.59 -0.07
C GLN A 101 18.39 0.72 0.37
N LYS A 102 18.09 1.84 -0.29
CA LYS A 102 18.65 3.17 0.03
C LYS A 102 17.93 3.90 1.17
N ALA A 103 16.75 3.43 1.56
CA ALA A 103 15.95 4.09 2.58
C ALA A 103 16.68 4.13 3.93
N PRO A 104 16.48 5.19 4.73
CA PRO A 104 17.00 5.23 6.09
C PRO A 104 16.29 4.17 6.96
N PRO A 105 16.96 3.60 7.97
CA PRO A 105 16.37 2.59 8.86
C PRO A 105 15.12 3.10 9.60
N GLY A 106 14.99 4.42 9.80
CA GLY A 106 13.81 5.06 10.37
C GLY A 106 12.55 5.04 9.46
N ILE A 107 12.65 4.59 8.21
CA ILE A 107 11.49 4.57 7.30
C ILE A 107 10.38 3.63 7.79
N GLY A 108 10.75 2.56 8.51
CA GLY A 108 9.79 1.65 9.13
C GLY A 108 8.86 2.37 10.12
N ILE A 109 9.37 3.34 10.89
CA ILE A 109 8.58 4.14 11.83
C ILE A 109 7.56 5.00 11.09
N VAL A 110 7.97 5.63 9.98
CA VAL A 110 7.09 6.46 9.16
C VAL A 110 5.94 5.63 8.58
N VAL A 111 6.27 4.45 8.05
CA VAL A 111 5.30 3.49 7.50
C VAL A 111 4.33 3.02 8.60
N LEU A 112 4.84 2.70 9.80
CA LEU A 112 4.00 2.37 10.95
C LEU A 112 3.08 3.53 11.37
N ALA A 113 3.57 4.77 11.34
CA ALA A 113 2.77 5.95 11.66
C ALA A 113 1.63 6.16 10.64
N ILE A 114 1.89 5.90 9.35
CA ILE A 114 0.85 5.92 8.31
C ILE A 114 -0.20 4.83 8.59
N GLY A 115 0.24 3.60 8.87
CA GLY A 115 -0.66 2.50 9.24
C GLY A 115 -1.50 2.82 10.48
N GLY A 116 -0.90 3.39 11.53
CA GLY A 116 -1.60 3.85 12.74
C GLY A 116 -2.61 4.96 12.46
N SER A 117 -2.26 5.92 11.59
CA SER A 117 -3.15 6.99 11.15
C SER A 117 -4.37 6.46 10.39
N LEU A 118 -4.19 5.42 9.58
CA LEU A 118 -5.28 4.74 8.88
C LEU A 118 -6.19 3.95 9.84
N ILE A 119 -5.63 3.28 10.86
CA ILE A 119 -6.44 2.67 11.93
C ILE A 119 -7.26 3.74 12.66
N TYR A 120 -6.64 4.87 12.99
CA TYR A 120 -7.35 5.96 13.65
C TYR A 120 -8.48 6.52 12.78
N ALA A 121 -8.24 6.71 11.48
CA ALA A 121 -9.27 7.10 10.51
C ALA A 121 -10.40 6.06 10.40
N PHE A 122 -10.08 4.77 10.49
CA PHE A 122 -11.08 3.70 10.52
C PHE A 122 -11.96 3.80 11.77
N VAL A 123 -11.37 3.97 12.95
CA VAL A 123 -12.12 4.11 14.22
C VAL A 123 -13.04 5.34 14.17
N LEU A 124 -12.56 6.46 13.64
CA LEU A 124 -13.35 7.69 13.45
C LEU A 124 -14.52 7.54 12.46
N LEU A 125 -14.45 6.61 11.52
CA LEU A 125 -15.54 6.34 10.57
C LEU A 125 -16.59 5.38 11.13
N GLN A 126 -16.26 4.63 12.18
CA GLN A 126 -17.19 3.74 12.88
C GLN A 126 -17.95 4.42 14.03
N SER A 127 -17.44 5.54 14.55
CA SER A 127 -18.05 6.36 15.62
C SER A 127 -19.09 7.33 15.08
#